data_AF-X1RKH5-F1
#
_entry.id   AF-X1RKH5-F1
#
_cell.length_a   1.000
_cell.length_b   1.000
_cell.length_c   1.000
_cell.angle_alpha   90.00
_cell.angle_beta   90.00
_cell.angle_gamma   90.00
#
_symmetry.space_group_name_H-M   'P 1'
#
loop_
_entity.id
_entity.type
_entity.pdbx_description
1 polymer ?
#
loop_
_entity_poly.entity_id
_entity_poly.type
_entity_poly.pdbx_seq_one_letter_code
_entity_poly.pdbx_strand_id
1 'polypeptide(L)' 'MAKRYSLDFDDAYQYVVAEKNGLTIISFDADFDRTEKGRKTPGEIKS' A
#
# COMPACT_ATOMS: atom_id res chain seq x y z
N MET A 1 -10.70 -3.11 -4.54
CA MET A 1 -9.48 -3.14 -3.70
C MET A 1 -9.78 -3.63 -2.29
N ALA A 2 -10.57 -2.92 -1.49
CA ALA A 2 -10.98 -3.35 -0.13
C ALA A 2 -11.37 -4.83 -0.04
N LYS A 3 -12.36 -5.29 -0.83
CA LYS A 3 -12.79 -6.71 -0.82
C LYS A 3 -11.81 -7.70 -1.47
N ARG A 4 -10.96 -7.24 -2.39
CA ARG A 4 -10.01 -8.10 -3.13
C ARG A 4 -8.83 -8.50 -2.25
N TYR A 5 -8.37 -7.55 -1.45
CA TYR A 5 -7.23 -7.71 -0.56
C TYR A 5 -7.64 -7.53 0.90
N SER A 6 -8.91 -7.68 1.27
CA SER A 6 -9.42 -7.49 2.65
C SER A 6 -8.91 -6.23 3.38
N LEU A 7 -8.60 -5.14 2.65
CA LEU A 7 -8.13 -3.88 3.25
C LEU A 7 -9.29 -3.15 3.93
N ASP A 8 -8.99 -2.41 4.99
CA ASP A 8 -9.93 -1.44 5.52
C ASP A 8 -10.16 -0.28 4.52
N PHE A 9 -11.07 0.62 4.88
CA PHE A 9 -11.46 1.70 3.96
C PHE A 9 -10.27 2.62 3.62
N ASP A 10 -9.47 2.94 4.63
CA ASP A 10 -8.42 3.94 4.57
C ASP A 10 -7.24 3.38 3.77
N ASP A 11 -6.88 2.13 4.01
CA ASP A 11 -5.86 1.40 3.25
C ASP A 11 -6.27 1.16 1.80
N ALA A 12 -7.54 0.83 1.56
CA ALA A 12 -8.05 0.68 0.20
C ALA A 12 -8.00 2.00 -0.58
N TYR A 13 -8.29 3.12 0.08
CA TYR A 13 -8.16 4.45 -0.51
C TYR A 13 -6.69 4.76 -0.84
N GLN A 14 -5.78 4.54 0.11
CA GLN A 14 -4.33 4.72 -0.10
C GLN A 14 -3.81 3.87 -1.26
N TYR A 15 -4.22 2.60 -1.34
CA TYR A 15 -3.83 1.70 -2.43
C TYR A 15 -4.29 2.23 -3.79
N VAL A 16 -5.56 2.64 -3.90
CA VAL A 16 -6.14 3.16 -5.16
C VAL A 16 -5.44 4.44 -5.61
N VAL A 17 -5.10 5.34 -4.69
CA VAL A 17 -4.35 6.57 -5.02
C VAL A 17 -2.95 6.22 -5.53
N ALA A 18 -2.26 5.29 -4.87
CA ALA A 18 -0.92 4.88 -5.25
C ALA A 18 -0.89 4.15 -6.61
N GLU A 19 -1.88 3.31 -6.89
CA GLU A 19 -2.06 2.64 -8.18
C GLU A 19 -2.30 3.64 -9.31
N LYS A 20 -3.26 4.56 -9.14
CA LYS A 20 -3.62 5.55 -10.16
C LYS A 20 -2.50 6.51 -10.54
N ASN A 21 -1.60 6.79 -9.61
CA ASN A 21 -0.53 7.77 -9.79
C ASN A 21 0.86 7.13 -9.93
N GLY A 22 0.95 5.79 -9.98
CA GLY A 22 2.23 5.08 -10.06
C GLY A 22 3.16 5.30 -8.85
N LEU A 23 2.62 5.61 -7.68
CA LEU A 23 3.38 5.94 -6.47
C LEU A 23 3.80 4.69 -5.71
N THR A 24 4.87 4.75 -4.90
CA THR A 24 5.23 3.65 -3.99
C THR A 24 4.51 3.84 -2.65
N ILE A 25 3.90 2.78 -2.12
CA ILE A 25 3.28 2.80 -0.79
C ILE A 25 4.39 2.65 0.25
N ILE A 26 4.53 3.64 1.12
CA ILE A 26 5.44 3.61 2.25
C ILE A 26 4.62 3.46 3.51
N SER A 27 4.68 2.30 4.16
CA SER A 27 3.85 2.00 5.33
C SER A 27 4.51 0.97 6.25
N PHE A 28 4.17 1.03 7.54
CA PHE A 28 4.43 -0.05 8.48
C PHE A 28 3.34 -1.13 8.47
N ASP A 29 2.19 -0.85 7.86
CA ASP A 29 1.09 -1.78 7.78
C ASP A 29 1.38 -2.93 6.81
N ALA A 30 1.44 -4.15 7.35
CA ALA A 30 1.72 -5.37 6.59
C ALA A 30 0.55 -5.78 5.68
N ASP A 31 -0.63 -5.19 5.83
CA ASP A 31 -1.78 -5.48 4.98
C ASP A 31 -1.50 -5.18 3.50
N PHE A 32 -0.62 -4.22 3.21
CA PHE A 32 -0.19 -3.95 1.84
C PHE A 32 0.69 -5.05 1.24
N ASP A 33 1.33 -5.91 2.05
CA ASP A 33 2.22 -6.98 1.57
C ASP A 33 1.46 -8.02 0.72
N ARG A 34 0.14 -8.15 0.92
CA ARG A 34 -0.73 -9.06 0.15
C ARG A 34 -1.29 -8.45 -1.13
N THR A 35 -0.92 -7.22 -1.46
CA THR A 35 -1.38 -6.50 -2.65
C THR A 35 -0.34 -6.58 -3.78
N GLU A 36 -0.76 -6.40 -5.03
CA GLU A 36 0.15 -6.45 -6.19
C GLU A 36 1.30 -5.41 -6.12
N LYS A 37 1.05 -4.22 -5.54
CA LYS A 37 2.12 -3.21 -5.36
C LYS A 37 3.04 -3.48 -4.18
N GLY A 38 2.60 -4.24 -3.18
CA GLY A 38 3.29 -4.33 -1.90
C GLY A 38 3.43 -2.98 -1.20
N ARG A 39 4.29 -2.93 -0.18
CA ARG A 39 4.80 -1.70 0.43
C ARG A 39 6.32 -1.70 0.48
N LYS A 40 6.88 -0.54 0.80
CA LYS A 40 8.18 -0.42 1.45
C LYS A 40 7.99 0.15 2.85
N THR A 41 8.90 -0.16 3.75
CA THR A 41 9.01 0.49 5.06
C THR A 41 9.83 1.78 4.94
N PRO A 42 9.62 2.76 5.84
CA PRO A 42 10.45 3.97 5.87
C PRO A 42 11.96 3.71 5.97
N GLY A 43 12.37 2.59 6.58
CA GLY A 43 13.78 2.20 6.67
C GLY A 43 14.40 1.87 5.32
N GLU A 44 13.63 1.38 4.36
CA GLU A 44 14.10 1.02 3.01
C GLU A 44 14.27 2.20 2.06
N ILE A 45 13.90 3.42 2.48
CA ILE A 45 14.04 4.65 1.67
C ILE A 45 15.21 5.51 2.15
N LYS A 46 15.71 5.29 3.37
CA LYS A 46 16.83 6.07 3.87
C LYS A 46 18.15 5.60 3.22
N SER A 47 18.74 6.50 2.44
CA SER A 47 20.13 6.45 1.97
C SER A 47 21.12 6.76 3.09
#